data_AF-A0A6I8NIH9-F1
#
_entry.id   AF-A0A6I8NIH9-F1
#
_cell.length_a   1.000
_cell.length_b   1.000
_cell.length_c   1.000
_cell.angle_alpha   90.00
_cell.angle_beta   90.00
_cell.angle_gamma   90.00
#
_symmetry.space_group_name_H-M   'P 1'
#
loop_
_entity.id
_entity.type
_entity.pdbx_description
1 polymer ?
#
loop_
_entity_poly.entity_id
_entity_poly.type
_entity_poly.pdbx_seq_one_letter_code
_entity_poly.pdbx_strand_id
1 'polypeptide(L)'
;MRGGWVWRLLRAGDDGGGVRRLVPVEPPALRRGLAATAPLKSYDMRQVDITPLEQRKLTFDTHALVRDLETHGFEKVQAETIVSALTALSNVSLDTIYKEMVTQAQQEITLQQLMAHLDSIRKDMVILEKSEFANLRAENEKMKIELDQVKRQLINETSRIRADNKLDINLERSRVTDLFTDQEKKLMEATTEFTKKDTRTKSVISETSNKIDTEIASLKTLMESNKLETIRYLAASVFTCLAIALGFYRFWK
;
A
#
# COMPACT_ATOMS: atom_id res chain seq x y z
N MET A 1 -16.72 -24.52 12.97
CA MET A 1 -16.45 -25.06 14.32
C MET A 1 -14.95 -25.37 14.39
N ARG A 2 -14.19 -24.49 15.03
CA ARG A 2 -13.54 -24.66 16.35
C ARG A 2 -12.34 -25.61 16.31
N GLY A 3 -11.17 -25.05 16.61
CA GLY A 3 -9.94 -25.77 16.91
C GLY A 3 -8.84 -24.81 17.33
N GLY A 4 -9.15 -23.87 18.22
CA GLY A 4 -8.17 -23.01 18.87
C GLY A 4 -7.48 -23.76 20.01
N TRP A 5 -6.17 -23.63 20.11
CA TRP A 5 -5.44 -23.87 21.35
C TRP A 5 -4.96 -22.53 21.87
N VAL A 6 -5.45 -22.25 23.06
CA VAL A 6 -5.45 -20.98 23.75
C VAL A 6 -4.52 -21.14 24.95
N TRP A 7 -3.52 -20.26 25.01
CA TRP A 7 -2.89 -19.68 26.21
C TRP A 7 -2.06 -20.64 27.08
N ARG A 8 -0.88 -20.26 27.58
CA ARG A 8 -0.64 -19.36 28.75
C ARG A 8 0.90 -19.44 29.03
N LEU A 9 1.65 -18.52 29.63
CA LEU A 9 1.37 -17.56 30.70
C LEU A 9 2.64 -16.69 31.03
N LEU A 10 2.42 -15.41 31.40
CA LEU A 10 3.18 -14.46 32.28
C LEU A 10 4.65 -14.10 31.95
N ARG A 11 5.04 -12.82 31.71
CA ARG A 11 4.98 -11.53 32.45
C ARG A 11 6.26 -11.24 33.27
N ALA A 12 7.02 -10.24 32.82
CA ALA A 12 7.77 -9.23 33.60
C ALA A 12 8.32 -8.24 32.54
N GLY A 13 8.04 -6.94 32.59
CA GLY A 13 8.69 -5.98 33.46
C GLY A 13 9.19 -4.83 32.58
N ASP A 14 9.14 -3.63 33.12
CA ASP A 14 9.19 -2.31 32.51
C ASP A 14 10.58 -1.88 31.97
N ASP A 15 10.57 -0.73 31.28
CA ASP A 15 11.69 0.17 30.96
C ASP A 15 12.64 -0.10 29.77
N GLY A 16 12.82 0.95 28.96
CA GLY A 16 14.02 1.14 28.14
C GLY A 16 13.77 1.50 26.68
N GLY A 17 13.77 2.80 26.38
CA GLY A 17 13.88 3.32 25.03
C GLY A 17 15.09 2.75 24.29
N GLY A 18 14.83 2.13 23.14
CA GLY A 18 15.87 1.57 22.28
C GLY A 18 15.27 1.28 20.91
N VAL A 19 15.64 2.10 19.94
CA VAL A 19 15.29 1.95 18.52
C VAL A 19 15.73 0.57 18.05
N ARG A 20 14.80 -0.39 17.95
CA ARG A 20 15.06 -1.70 17.35
C ARG A 20 15.18 -1.51 15.84
N ARG A 21 16.43 -1.34 15.39
CA ARG A 21 16.83 -1.43 13.99
C ARG A 21 16.44 -2.82 13.47
N LEU A 22 15.39 -2.89 12.66
CA LEU A 22 15.01 -4.08 11.91
C LEU A 22 16.15 -4.38 10.92
N VAL A 23 16.97 -5.37 11.24
CA VAL A 23 17.95 -5.93 10.31
C VAL A 23 17.15 -6.77 9.30
N PRO A 24 17.23 -6.48 7.98
CA PRO A 24 16.66 -7.36 6.98
C PRO A 24 17.45 -8.67 7.02
N VAL A 25 16.78 -9.76 7.38
CA VAL A 25 17.30 -11.12 7.16
C VAL A 25 17.23 -11.36 5.66
N GLU A 26 18.35 -11.18 4.96
CA GLU A 26 18.50 -11.63 3.59
C GLU A 26 18.34 -13.16 3.55
N PRO A 27 17.47 -13.71 2.68
CA PRO A 27 17.46 -15.14 2.44
C PRO A 27 18.81 -15.52 1.79
N PRO A 28 19.40 -16.67 2.12
CA PRO A 28 20.63 -17.11 1.49
C PRO A 28 20.38 -17.22 -0.02
N ALA A 29 21.07 -16.39 -0.79
CA ALA A 29 21.11 -16.49 -2.23
C ALA A 29 21.64 -17.88 -2.58
N LEU A 30 20.74 -18.80 -2.89
CA LEU A 30 21.05 -20.09 -3.46
C LEU A 30 21.56 -19.82 -4.88
N ARG A 31 22.82 -19.39 -5.00
CA ARG A 31 23.59 -19.42 -6.25
C ARG A 31 23.79 -20.89 -6.61
N ARG A 32 22.72 -21.53 -7.09
CA ARG A 32 22.81 -22.75 -7.87
C ARG A 32 23.26 -22.34 -9.26
N GLY A 33 24.56 -22.07 -9.39
CA GLY A 33 25.18 -22.00 -10.71
C GLY A 33 24.92 -23.35 -11.37
N LEU A 34 24.13 -23.35 -12.43
CA LEU A 34 24.02 -24.49 -13.32
C LEU A 34 25.41 -24.63 -13.95
N ALA A 35 26.20 -25.55 -13.39
CA ALA A 35 27.48 -25.90 -13.97
C ALA A 35 27.21 -26.39 -15.38
N ALA A 36 27.72 -25.65 -16.38
CA ALA A 36 27.76 -26.08 -17.76
C ALA A 36 28.38 -27.48 -17.78
N THR A 37 27.58 -28.48 -18.14
CA THR A 37 28.06 -29.84 -18.34
C THR A 37 29.08 -29.80 -19.47
N ALA A 38 30.36 -29.99 -19.12
CA ALA A 38 31.41 -30.23 -20.10
C ALA A 38 30.97 -31.39 -21.01
N PRO A 39 31.28 -31.35 -22.31
CA PRO A 39 30.84 -32.38 -23.24
C PRO A 39 31.55 -33.69 -22.88
N LEU A 40 30.89 -34.54 -22.10
CA LEU A 40 31.36 -35.89 -21.83
C LEU A 40 31.16 -36.69 -23.12
N LYS A 41 32.17 -36.63 -23.98
CA LYS A 41 32.25 -37.40 -25.21
C LYS A 41 32.66 -38.82 -24.85
N SER A 42 31.73 -39.61 -24.32
CA SER A 42 31.88 -41.06 -24.28
C SER A 42 30.52 -41.70 -24.03
N TYR A 43 29.68 -41.73 -25.07
CA TYR A 43 28.74 -42.83 -25.16
C TYR A 43 29.59 -44.04 -25.54
N ASP A 44 30.02 -44.80 -24.53
CA ASP A 44 30.67 -46.09 -24.74
C ASP A 44 29.61 -47.05 -25.26
N MET A 45 29.34 -46.92 -26.56
CA MET A 45 28.55 -47.85 -27.33
C MET A 45 29.34 -49.15 -27.32
N ARG A 46 29.03 -50.03 -26.38
CA ARG A 46 29.50 -51.41 -26.36
C ARG A 46 29.34 -51.93 -27.80
N GLN A 47 30.45 -52.18 -28.47
CA GLN A 47 30.45 -52.58 -29.87
C GLN A 47 29.81 -53.96 -29.92
N VAL A 48 28.53 -54.01 -30.26
CA VAL A 48 27.82 -55.27 -30.45
C VAL A 48 28.10 -55.68 -31.89
N ASP A 49 29.04 -56.59 -32.08
CA ASP A 49 29.31 -57.21 -33.38
C ASP A 49 28.13 -58.13 -33.73
N ILE A 50 27.07 -57.54 -34.28
CA ILE A 50 25.93 -58.27 -34.80
C ILE A 50 26.30 -58.72 -36.20
N THR A 51 26.75 -59.97 -36.33
CA THR A 51 27.07 -60.59 -37.62
C THR A 51 25.97 -60.32 -38.66
N PRO A 52 26.30 -59.87 -39.89
CA PRO A 52 25.34 -59.55 -40.94
C PRO A 52 24.39 -60.72 -41.28
N LEU A 53 23.15 -60.41 -41.68
CA LEU A 53 22.10 -61.39 -42.05
C LEU A 53 22.54 -62.40 -43.12
N GLU A 54 23.47 -62.02 -44.00
CA GLU A 54 23.96 -62.87 -45.10
C GLU A 54 24.90 -64.00 -44.65
N GLN A 55 25.61 -63.80 -43.53
CA GLN A 55 26.65 -64.72 -43.04
C GLN A 55 26.09 -65.83 -42.14
N ARG A 56 24.76 -65.96 -42.11
CA ARG A 56 24.00 -66.63 -41.08
C ARG A 56 23.17 -67.81 -41.60
N LYS A 57 23.54 -68.33 -42.77
CA LYS A 57 23.17 -69.68 -43.19
C LYS A 57 24.04 -70.65 -42.39
N LEU A 58 23.42 -71.37 -41.46
CA LEU A 58 24.09 -72.47 -40.77
C LEU A 58 24.46 -73.51 -41.82
N THR A 59 25.74 -73.60 -42.16
CA THR A 59 26.27 -74.62 -43.06
C THR A 59 26.34 -75.93 -42.30
N PHE A 60 25.18 -76.55 -42.08
CA PHE A 60 25.16 -77.94 -41.69
C PHE A 60 25.70 -78.76 -42.85
N ASP A 61 26.81 -79.43 -42.63
CA ASP A 61 27.23 -80.50 -43.52
C ASP A 61 26.31 -81.71 -43.28
N THR A 62 25.18 -81.69 -43.99
CA THR A 62 24.16 -82.74 -43.94
C THR A 62 24.77 -84.11 -44.28
N HIS A 63 25.76 -84.12 -45.18
CA HIS A 63 26.39 -85.35 -45.64
C HIS A 63 27.33 -85.95 -44.59
N ALA A 64 28.16 -85.13 -43.94
CA ALA A 64 29.03 -85.59 -42.85
C ALA A 64 28.23 -86.16 -41.67
N LEU A 65 27.11 -85.52 -41.30
CA LEU A 65 26.25 -85.99 -40.21
C LEU A 65 25.55 -87.33 -40.54
N VAL A 66 25.09 -87.51 -41.78
CA VAL A 66 24.50 -88.78 -42.22
C VAL A 66 25.55 -89.90 -42.20
N ARG A 67 26.77 -89.63 -42.69
CA ARG A 67 27.89 -90.59 -42.66
C ARG A 67 28.24 -91.00 -41.23
N ASP A 68 28.31 -90.04 -40.31
CA ASP A 68 28.63 -90.30 -38.90
C ASP A 68 27.56 -91.18 -38.23
N LEU A 69 26.28 -90.88 -38.45
CA LEU A 69 25.17 -91.70 -37.92
C LEU A 69 25.17 -93.12 -38.48
N GLU A 70 25.48 -93.29 -39.77
CA GLU A 70 25.63 -94.63 -40.36
C GLU A 70 26.77 -95.44 -39.73
N THR A 71 27.91 -94.80 -39.40
CA THR A 71 29.02 -95.48 -38.71
C THR A 71 28.68 -95.90 -37.28
N HIS A 72 27.67 -95.29 -36.67
CA HIS A 72 27.16 -95.61 -35.33
C HIS A 72 25.97 -96.57 -35.34
N GLY A 73 25.69 -97.23 -36.48
CA GLY A 73 24.72 -98.32 -36.58
C GLY A 73 23.31 -97.91 -36.99
N PHE A 74 23.10 -96.68 -37.45
CA PHE A 74 21.82 -96.26 -38.04
C PHE A 74 21.73 -96.66 -39.51
N GLU A 75 20.54 -97.10 -39.95
CA GLU A 75 20.27 -97.29 -41.36
C GLU A 75 20.28 -95.95 -42.10
N LYS A 76 20.77 -95.92 -43.34
CA LYS A 76 20.86 -94.68 -44.15
C LYS A 76 19.56 -93.86 -44.15
N VAL A 77 18.41 -94.52 -44.30
CA VAL A 77 17.09 -93.86 -44.31
C VAL A 77 16.76 -93.23 -42.95
N GLN A 78 17.15 -93.88 -41.85
CA GLN A 78 16.95 -93.36 -40.50
C GLN A 78 17.89 -92.16 -40.22
N ALA A 79 19.16 -92.26 -40.62
CA ALA A 79 20.13 -91.18 -40.51
C ALA A 79 19.69 -89.95 -41.32
N GLU A 80 19.26 -90.12 -42.57
CA GLU A 80 18.73 -89.04 -43.42
C GLU A 80 17.49 -88.39 -42.81
N THR A 81 16.58 -89.18 -42.22
CA THR A 81 15.36 -88.66 -41.58
C THR A 81 15.66 -87.82 -40.34
N ILE A 82 16.58 -88.29 -39.49
CA ILE A 82 17.01 -87.57 -38.28
C ILE A 82 17.68 -86.25 -38.67
N VAL A 83 18.61 -86.27 -39.63
CA VAL A 83 19.30 -85.07 -40.09
C VAL A 83 18.35 -84.09 -40.80
N SER A 84 17.35 -84.59 -41.52
CA SER A 84 16.30 -83.75 -42.13
C SER A 84 15.44 -83.06 -41.08
N ALA A 85 15.04 -83.77 -40.03
CA ALA A 85 14.29 -83.20 -38.91
C ALA A 85 15.12 -82.15 -38.14
N LEU A 86 16.41 -82.41 -37.92
CA LEU A 86 17.34 -81.47 -37.27
C LEU A 86 17.52 -80.20 -38.12
N THR A 87 17.67 -80.37 -39.44
CA THR A 87 17.78 -79.24 -40.38
C THR A 87 16.50 -78.41 -40.38
N ALA A 88 15.32 -79.05 -40.38
CA ALA A 88 14.04 -78.35 -40.31
C ALA A 88 13.87 -77.57 -38.99
N LEU A 89 14.15 -78.20 -37.84
CA LEU A 89 14.08 -77.55 -36.53
C LEU A 89 15.07 -76.39 -36.42
N SER A 90 16.28 -76.57 -36.93
CA SER A 90 17.30 -75.51 -36.91
C SER A 90 16.93 -74.34 -37.81
N ASN A 91 16.35 -74.59 -38.98
CA ASN A 91 15.89 -73.52 -39.86
C ASN A 91 14.74 -72.72 -39.22
N VAL A 92 13.78 -73.39 -38.58
CA VAL A 92 12.68 -72.72 -37.87
C VAL A 92 13.18 -71.92 -36.68
N SER A 93 14.07 -72.48 -35.86
CA SER A 93 14.62 -71.75 -34.70
C SER A 93 15.46 -70.54 -35.11
N LEU A 94 16.26 -70.64 -36.17
CA LEU A 94 17.01 -69.50 -36.70
C LEU A 94 16.10 -68.42 -37.29
N ASP A 95 15.04 -68.77 -38.01
CA ASP A 95 14.06 -67.79 -38.52
C ASP A 95 13.38 -67.02 -37.38
N THR A 96 13.01 -67.71 -36.29
CA THR A 96 12.47 -67.05 -35.08
C THR A 96 13.51 -66.11 -34.44
N ILE A 97 14.75 -66.57 -34.25
CA ILE A 97 15.82 -65.75 -33.67
C ILE A 97 16.08 -64.52 -34.56
N TYR A 98 16.08 -64.63 -35.89
CA TYR A 98 16.30 -63.48 -36.76
C TYR A 98 15.17 -62.47 -36.77
N LYS A 99 13.93 -62.92 -36.57
CA LYS A 99 12.78 -62.01 -36.40
C LYS A 99 12.82 -61.28 -35.07
N GLU A 100 13.30 -61.92 -34.01
CA GLU A 100 13.39 -61.33 -32.67
C GLU A 100 14.67 -60.51 -32.44
N MET A 101 15.73 -60.78 -33.19
CA MET A 101 16.98 -60.02 -33.11
C MET A 101 16.87 -58.66 -33.80
N VAL A 102 17.52 -57.67 -33.19
CA VAL A 102 17.70 -56.35 -33.80
C VAL A 102 18.88 -56.40 -34.77
N THR A 103 18.69 -55.88 -35.97
CA THR A 103 19.76 -55.75 -36.97
C THR A 103 20.65 -54.55 -36.63
N GLN A 104 21.93 -54.62 -37.00
CA GLN A 104 22.86 -53.50 -36.81
C GLN A 104 22.35 -52.21 -37.47
N ALA A 105 21.76 -52.33 -38.67
CA ALA A 105 21.15 -51.20 -39.37
C ALA A 105 19.97 -50.59 -38.58
N GLN A 106 19.10 -51.41 -38.00
CA GLN A 106 17.99 -50.92 -37.18
C GLN A 106 18.49 -50.24 -35.88
N GLN A 107 19.55 -50.77 -35.28
CA GLN A 107 20.19 -50.15 -34.13
C GLN A 107 20.83 -48.81 -34.49
N GLU A 108 21.53 -48.71 -35.62
CA GLU A 108 22.13 -47.46 -36.07
C GLU A 108 21.09 -46.38 -36.33
N ILE A 109 19.96 -46.72 -36.97
CA ILE A 109 18.84 -45.80 -37.18
C ILE A 109 18.28 -45.28 -35.85
N THR A 110 18.05 -46.16 -34.88
CA THR A 110 17.52 -45.74 -33.57
C THR A 110 18.51 -44.87 -32.81
N LEU A 111 19.81 -45.13 -32.91
CA LEU A 111 20.85 -44.28 -32.34
C LEU A 111 20.91 -42.91 -33.01
N GLN A 112 20.84 -42.84 -34.34
CA GLN A 112 20.81 -41.56 -35.06
C GLN A 112 19.59 -40.72 -34.66
N GLN A 113 18.41 -41.35 -34.48
CA GLN A 113 17.21 -40.68 -33.97
C GLN A 113 17.41 -40.15 -32.54
N LEU A 114 17.96 -40.96 -31.63
CA LEU A 114 18.28 -40.53 -30.27
C LEU A 114 19.26 -39.35 -30.26
N MET A 115 20.29 -39.39 -31.10
CA MET A 115 21.25 -38.29 -31.25
C MET A 115 20.58 -37.02 -31.75
N ALA A 116 19.71 -37.12 -32.76
CA ALA A 116 18.96 -35.98 -33.27
C ALA A 116 18.05 -35.35 -32.20
N HIS A 117 17.36 -36.17 -31.39
CA HIS A 117 16.56 -35.68 -30.26
C HIS A 117 17.42 -34.99 -29.19
N LEU A 118 18.57 -35.57 -28.83
CA LEU A 118 19.51 -34.93 -27.89
C LEU A 118 20.05 -33.60 -28.41
N ASP A 119 20.32 -33.51 -29.71
CA ASP A 119 20.75 -32.27 -30.35
C ASP A 119 19.64 -31.21 -30.38
N SER A 120 18.37 -31.62 -30.55
CA SER A 120 17.22 -30.72 -30.39
C SER A 120 17.12 -30.17 -28.98
N ILE A 121 17.16 -31.04 -27.96
CA ILE A 121 17.11 -30.64 -26.55
C ILE A 121 18.26 -29.68 -26.21
N ARG A 122 19.46 -29.93 -26.75
CA ARG A 122 20.61 -29.04 -26.55
C ARG A 122 20.36 -27.65 -27.15
N LYS A 123 19.76 -27.57 -28.35
CA LYS A 123 19.40 -26.29 -28.97
C LYS A 123 18.39 -25.54 -28.13
N ASP A 124 17.33 -26.22 -27.67
CA ASP A 124 16.29 -25.62 -26.84
C ASP A 124 16.87 -25.09 -25.53
N MET A 125 17.77 -25.84 -24.88
CA MET A 125 18.48 -25.39 -23.68
C MET A 125 19.29 -24.11 -23.92
N VAL A 126 20.02 -24.03 -25.04
CA VAL A 126 20.82 -22.84 -25.39
C VAL A 126 19.92 -21.64 -25.71
N ILE A 127 18.78 -21.85 -26.38
CA ILE A 127 17.81 -20.79 -26.67
C ILE A 127 17.21 -20.27 -25.36
N LEU A 128 16.80 -21.16 -24.47
CA LEU A 128 16.25 -20.81 -23.17
C LEU A 128 17.24 -19.98 -22.35
N GLU A 129 18.51 -20.42 -22.28
CA GLU A 129 19.57 -19.74 -21.53
C GLU A 129 19.93 -18.37 -22.11
N LYS A 130 20.10 -18.28 -23.44
CA LYS A 130 20.58 -17.06 -24.09
C LYS A 130 19.49 -16.04 -24.39
N SER A 131 18.28 -16.48 -24.70
CA SER A 131 17.18 -15.59 -25.09
C SER A 131 16.25 -15.32 -23.91
N GLU A 132 15.56 -16.34 -23.42
CA GLU A 132 14.44 -16.13 -22.50
C GLU A 132 14.92 -15.70 -21.11
N PHE A 133 15.94 -16.36 -20.55
CA PHE A 133 16.49 -15.95 -19.26
C PHE A 133 17.23 -14.61 -19.33
N ALA A 134 17.82 -14.26 -20.46
CA ALA A 134 18.46 -12.94 -20.64
C ALA A 134 17.39 -11.84 -20.70
N ASN A 135 16.32 -12.06 -21.47
CA ASN A 135 15.19 -11.14 -21.58
C ASN A 135 14.50 -10.94 -20.22
N LEU A 136 14.20 -12.02 -19.50
CA LEU A 136 13.59 -11.94 -18.17
C LEU A 136 14.46 -11.18 -17.17
N ARG A 137 15.79 -11.37 -17.17
CA ARG A 137 16.68 -10.59 -16.30
C ARG A 137 16.70 -9.11 -16.68
N ALA A 138 16.75 -8.79 -17.97
CA ALA A 138 16.73 -7.41 -18.44
C ALA A 138 15.41 -6.71 -18.10
N GLU A 139 14.28 -7.41 -18.28
CA GLU A 139 12.96 -6.91 -17.91
C GLU A 139 12.82 -6.73 -16.39
N ASN A 140 13.34 -7.67 -15.60
CA ASN A 140 13.32 -7.55 -14.14
C ASN A 140 14.14 -6.35 -13.65
N GLU A 141 15.34 -6.13 -14.21
CA GLU A 141 16.16 -4.97 -13.87
C GLU A 141 15.51 -3.65 -14.31
N LYS A 142 14.87 -3.64 -15.49
CA LYS A 142 14.09 -2.49 -15.96
C LYS A 142 12.94 -2.17 -15.00
N MET A 143 12.13 -3.17 -14.62
CA MET A 143 11.03 -2.97 -13.66
C MET A 143 11.52 -2.45 -12.31
N LYS A 144 12.68 -2.92 -11.85
CA LYS A 144 13.31 -2.45 -10.61
C LYS A 144 13.70 -0.97 -10.70
N ILE A 145 14.28 -0.55 -11.82
CA ILE A 145 14.64 0.87 -12.06
C ILE A 145 13.38 1.75 -12.10
N GLU A 146 12.34 1.32 -12.80
CA GLU A 146 11.06 2.06 -12.88
C GLU A 146 10.40 2.18 -11.50
N LEU A 147 10.42 1.10 -10.70
CA LEU A 147 9.91 1.11 -9.33
C LEU A 147 10.68 2.09 -8.45
N ASP A 148 12.01 2.10 -8.53
CA ASP A 148 12.84 3.04 -7.77
C ASP A 148 12.65 4.50 -8.24
N GLN A 149 12.35 4.71 -9.52
CA GLN A 149 11.98 6.02 -10.04
C GLN A 149 10.63 6.49 -9.48
N VAL A 150 9.58 5.67 -9.58
CA VAL A 150 8.24 6.00 -9.05
C VAL A 150 8.30 6.23 -7.55
N LYS A 151 9.03 5.41 -6.80
CA LYS A 151 9.24 5.58 -5.36
C LYS A 151 9.89 6.93 -5.03
N ARG A 152 10.93 7.33 -5.77
CA ARG A 152 11.57 8.64 -5.60
C ARG A 152 10.63 9.79 -5.93
N GLN A 153 9.89 9.68 -7.02
CA GLN A 153 8.87 10.69 -7.40
C GLN A 153 7.81 10.84 -6.31
N LEU A 154 7.27 9.74 -5.80
CA LEU A 154 6.26 9.76 -4.74
C LEU A 154 6.76 10.43 -3.45
N ILE A 155 8.00 10.12 -3.03
CA ILE A 155 8.62 10.75 -1.86
C ILE A 155 8.76 12.26 -2.09
N ASN A 156 9.26 12.66 -3.26
CA ASN A 156 9.45 14.06 -3.61
C ASN A 156 8.10 14.81 -3.65
N GLU A 157 7.09 14.29 -4.32
CA GLU A 157 5.77 14.91 -4.39
C GLU A 157 5.10 14.98 -3.01
N THR A 158 5.18 13.93 -2.21
CA THR A 158 4.67 13.93 -0.83
C THR A 158 5.36 14.99 0.02
N SER A 159 6.68 15.15 -0.14
CA SER A 159 7.44 16.17 0.57
C SER A 159 7.07 17.59 0.13
N ARG A 160 6.87 17.79 -1.18
CA ARG A 160 6.42 19.07 -1.76
C ARG A 160 5.03 19.43 -1.25
N ILE A 161 4.06 18.54 -1.38
CA ILE A 161 2.68 18.73 -0.89
C ILE A 161 2.68 19.05 0.61
N ARG A 162 3.52 18.37 1.41
CA ARG A 162 3.63 18.65 2.84
C ARG A 162 4.17 20.06 3.11
N ALA A 163 5.18 20.50 2.37
CA ALA A 163 5.75 21.84 2.51
C ALA A 163 4.73 22.92 2.09
N ASP A 164 4.07 22.71 0.95
CA ASP A 164 3.03 23.60 0.42
C ASP A 164 1.87 23.73 1.42
N ASN A 165 1.32 22.61 1.90
CA ASN A 165 0.24 22.63 2.90
C ASN A 165 0.67 23.31 4.20
N LYS A 166 1.92 23.14 4.63
CA LYS A 166 2.43 23.81 5.84
C LYS A 166 2.51 25.31 5.62
N LEU A 167 2.94 25.75 4.44
CA LEU A 167 2.98 27.16 4.07
C LEU A 167 1.55 27.74 4.03
N ASP A 168 0.62 27.08 3.35
CA ASP A 168 -0.78 27.52 3.24
C ASP A 168 -1.45 27.66 4.61
N ILE A 169 -1.29 26.66 5.49
CA ILE A 169 -1.81 26.72 6.86
C ILE A 169 -1.19 27.90 7.63
N ASN A 170 0.10 28.17 7.45
CA ASN A 170 0.75 29.29 8.14
C ASN A 170 0.28 30.64 7.60
N LEU A 171 0.08 30.77 6.29
CA LEU A 171 -0.45 31.98 5.67
C LEU A 171 -1.88 32.24 6.12
N GLU A 172 -2.76 31.24 6.09
CA GLU A 172 -4.13 31.37 6.60
C GLU A 172 -4.17 31.64 8.09
N ARG A 173 -3.30 31.00 8.89
CA ARG A 173 -3.17 31.31 10.32
C ARG A 173 -2.80 32.77 10.53
N SER A 174 -1.80 33.29 9.81
CA SER A 174 -1.41 34.71 9.89
C SER A 174 -2.58 35.62 9.52
N ARG A 175 -3.28 35.31 8.42
CA ARG A 175 -4.43 36.09 7.96
C ARG A 175 -5.56 36.12 8.98
N VAL A 176 -5.86 34.99 9.61
CA VAL A 176 -6.87 34.91 10.68
C VAL A 176 -6.44 35.71 11.90
N THR A 177 -5.17 35.62 12.30
CA THR A 177 -4.63 36.42 13.41
C THR A 177 -4.72 37.92 13.11
N ASP A 178 -4.33 38.37 11.91
CA ASP A 178 -4.41 39.77 11.53
C ASP A 178 -5.86 40.29 11.57
N LEU A 179 -6.80 39.52 11.01
CA LEU A 179 -8.23 39.85 11.07
C LEU A 179 -8.76 39.89 12.51
N PHE A 180 -8.32 38.98 13.36
CA PHE A 180 -8.70 38.97 14.77
C PHE A 180 -8.17 40.21 15.50
N THR A 181 -6.92 40.59 15.28
CA THR A 181 -6.34 41.80 15.88
C THR A 181 -7.01 43.08 15.39
N ASP A 182 -7.41 43.16 14.12
CA ASP A 182 -8.18 44.28 13.58
C ASP A 182 -9.58 44.37 14.21
N GLN A 183 -10.25 43.23 14.41
CA GLN A 183 -11.54 43.18 15.11
C GLN A 183 -11.40 43.59 16.58
N GLU A 184 -10.36 43.11 17.27
CA GLU A 184 -10.07 43.49 18.66
C GLU A 184 -9.83 44.99 18.77
N LYS A 185 -9.07 45.58 17.85
CA LYS A 185 -8.84 47.03 17.78
C LYS A 185 -10.14 47.80 17.58
N LYS A 186 -10.99 47.40 16.63
CA LYS A 186 -12.30 48.04 16.39
C LYS A 186 -13.21 47.94 17.60
N LEU A 187 -13.20 46.80 18.31
CA LEU A 187 -13.97 46.60 19.53
C LEU A 187 -13.45 47.51 20.65
N MET A 188 -12.13 47.63 20.81
CA MET A 188 -11.51 48.55 21.76
C MET A 188 -11.89 50.00 21.45
N GLU A 189 -11.75 50.45 20.20
CA GLU A 189 -12.17 51.79 19.76
C GLU A 189 -13.64 52.04 20.07
N ALA A 190 -14.54 51.14 19.66
CA ALA A 190 -15.97 51.26 19.95
C ALA A 190 -16.27 51.32 21.47
N THR A 191 -15.56 50.54 22.27
CA THR A 191 -15.68 50.56 23.74
C THR A 191 -15.19 51.89 24.32
N THR A 192 -14.07 52.43 23.83
CA THR A 192 -13.57 53.75 24.27
C THR A 192 -14.50 54.89 23.85
N GLU A 193 -15.08 54.83 22.65
CA GLU A 193 -16.07 55.81 22.22
C GLU A 193 -17.36 55.73 23.03
N PHE A 194 -17.83 54.51 23.30
CA PHE A 194 -19.02 54.26 24.11
C PHE A 194 -18.84 54.81 25.53
N THR A 195 -17.72 54.52 26.19
CA THR A 195 -17.41 55.04 27.54
C THR A 195 -17.27 56.57 27.55
N LYS A 196 -16.69 57.16 26.51
CA LYS A 196 -16.63 58.63 26.36
C LYS A 196 -18.03 59.24 26.19
N LYS A 197 -18.92 58.63 25.42
CA LYS A 197 -20.31 59.09 25.27
C LYS A 197 -21.12 58.89 26.55
N ASP A 198 -20.94 57.77 27.25
CA ASP A 198 -21.58 57.50 28.53
C ASP A 198 -21.19 58.54 29.60
N THR A 199 -19.88 58.81 29.76
CA THR A 199 -19.39 59.85 30.69
C THR A 199 -19.90 61.24 30.31
N ARG A 200 -19.91 61.60 29.03
CA ARG A 200 -20.49 62.87 28.56
C ARG A 200 -21.98 62.97 28.88
N THR A 201 -22.73 61.90 28.63
CA THR A 201 -24.17 61.84 28.92
C THR A 201 -24.43 61.98 30.42
N LYS A 202 -23.67 61.28 31.27
CA LYS A 202 -23.73 61.40 32.73
C LYS A 202 -23.45 62.83 33.21
N SER A 203 -22.44 63.50 32.64
CA SER A 203 -22.15 64.92 32.93
C SER A 203 -23.34 65.82 32.61
N VAL A 204 -23.90 65.68 31.39
CA VAL A 204 -25.06 66.48 30.95
C VAL A 204 -26.28 66.23 31.84
N ILE A 205 -26.54 64.97 32.22
CA ILE A 205 -27.61 64.61 33.15
C ILE A 205 -27.40 65.30 34.50
N SER A 206 -26.19 65.22 35.07
CA SER A 206 -25.89 65.87 36.36
C SER A 206 -26.00 67.40 36.28
N GLU A 207 -25.49 68.03 35.22
CA GLU A 207 -25.64 69.47 35.00
C GLU A 207 -27.12 69.88 34.91
N THR A 208 -27.94 69.09 34.21
CA THR A 208 -29.38 69.35 34.06
C THR A 208 -30.13 69.12 35.37
N SER A 209 -29.81 68.06 36.11
CA SER A 209 -30.36 67.81 37.45
C SER A 209 -30.08 68.99 38.38
N ASN A 210 -28.83 69.45 38.43
CA ASN A 210 -28.44 70.59 39.26
C ASN A 210 -29.20 71.86 38.88
N LYS A 211 -29.39 72.11 37.57
CA LYS A 211 -30.19 73.25 37.10
C LYS A 211 -31.65 73.14 37.55
N ILE A 212 -32.28 71.98 37.38
CA ILE A 212 -33.63 71.71 37.85
C ILE A 212 -33.74 71.98 39.36
N ASP A 213 -32.79 71.50 40.15
CA ASP A 213 -32.77 71.72 41.60
C ASP A 213 -32.66 73.22 41.96
N THR A 214 -31.82 73.97 41.25
CA THR A 214 -31.72 75.43 41.45
C THR A 214 -32.99 76.17 41.03
N GLU A 215 -33.63 75.78 39.93
CA GLU A 215 -34.89 76.36 39.48
C GLU A 215 -36.02 76.05 40.47
N ILE A 216 -36.12 74.81 40.98
CA ILE A 216 -37.07 74.43 42.04
C ILE A 216 -36.87 75.28 43.29
N ALA A 217 -35.62 75.44 43.75
CA ALA A 217 -35.32 76.28 44.91
C ALA A 217 -35.73 77.74 44.66
N SER A 218 -35.39 78.28 43.49
CA SER A 218 -35.74 79.66 43.11
C SER A 218 -37.26 79.88 43.04
N LEU A 219 -38.00 79.00 42.37
CA LEU A 219 -39.46 79.02 42.29
C LEU A 219 -40.10 78.89 43.68
N LYS A 220 -39.56 78.04 44.55
CA LYS A 220 -40.03 77.92 45.93
C LYS A 220 -39.86 79.23 46.70
N THR A 221 -38.70 79.89 46.58
CA THR A 221 -38.48 81.20 47.24
C THR A 221 -39.41 82.28 46.70
N LEU A 222 -39.64 82.33 45.38
CA LEU A 222 -40.57 83.27 44.75
C LEU A 222 -42.02 83.01 45.19
N MET A 223 -42.40 81.74 45.33
CA MET A 223 -43.72 81.35 45.83
C MET A 223 -43.90 81.78 47.29
N GLU A 224 -42.90 81.55 48.15
CA GLU A 224 -42.93 81.96 49.56
C GLU A 224 -43.00 83.49 49.69
N SER A 225 -42.24 84.25 48.89
CA SER A 225 -42.29 85.71 48.90
C SER A 225 -43.65 86.23 48.42
N ASN A 226 -44.21 85.68 47.34
CA ASN A 226 -45.53 86.07 46.83
C ASN A 226 -46.66 85.75 47.83
N LYS A 227 -46.57 84.61 48.52
CA LYS A 227 -47.49 84.27 49.63
C LYS A 227 -47.44 85.32 50.74
N LEU A 228 -46.23 85.73 51.15
CA LEU A 228 -46.04 86.77 52.17
C LEU A 228 -46.54 88.14 51.71
N GLU A 229 -46.31 88.51 50.45
CA GLU A 229 -46.85 89.74 49.86
C GLU A 229 -48.38 89.73 49.84
N THR A 230 -49.00 88.64 49.42
CA THR A 230 -50.46 88.50 49.42
C THR A 230 -51.03 88.65 50.83
N ILE A 231 -50.40 88.04 51.84
CA ILE A 231 -50.77 88.22 53.25
C ILE A 231 -50.65 89.68 53.68
N ARG A 232 -49.58 90.38 53.29
CA ARG A 232 -49.38 91.81 53.59
C ARG A 232 -50.44 92.69 52.90
N TYR A 233 -50.72 92.49 51.62
CA TYR A 233 -51.77 93.23 50.89
C TYR A 233 -53.15 93.00 51.50
N LEU A 234 -53.46 91.76 51.90
CA LEU A 234 -54.73 91.43 52.57
C LEU A 234 -54.83 92.11 53.93
N ALA A 235 -53.76 92.10 54.73
CA ALA A 235 -53.74 92.84 55.99
C ALA A 235 -53.96 94.35 55.74
N ALA A 236 -53.24 94.93 54.77
CA ALA A 236 -53.39 96.35 54.42
C ALA A 236 -54.82 96.69 53.96
N SER A 237 -55.45 95.86 53.12
CA SER A 237 -56.81 96.09 52.65
C SER A 237 -57.84 96.01 53.79
N VAL A 238 -57.72 95.03 54.69
CA VAL A 238 -58.58 94.94 55.89
C VAL A 238 -58.38 96.15 56.81
N PHE A 239 -57.13 96.57 57.04
CA PHE A 239 -56.84 97.77 57.85
C PHE A 239 -57.40 99.05 57.21
N THR A 240 -57.28 99.22 55.89
CA THR A 240 -57.88 100.38 55.20
C THR A 240 -59.40 100.35 55.25
N CYS A 241 -60.03 99.19 55.08
CA CYS A 241 -61.48 99.04 55.19
C CYS A 241 -61.96 99.35 56.63
N LEU A 242 -61.25 98.86 57.65
CA LEU A 242 -61.51 99.21 59.05
C LEU A 242 -61.31 100.70 59.33
N ALA A 243 -60.25 101.33 58.78
CA ALA A 243 -60.00 102.76 58.94
C ALA A 243 -61.11 103.61 58.30
N ILE A 244 -61.61 103.22 57.13
CA ILE A 244 -62.73 103.87 56.46
C ILE A 244 -64.02 103.67 57.28
N ALA A 245 -64.30 102.45 57.75
CA ALA A 245 -65.47 102.17 58.60
C ALA A 245 -65.46 102.97 59.91
N LEU A 246 -64.29 103.09 60.57
CA LEU A 246 -64.11 103.96 61.74
C LEU A 246 -64.26 105.44 61.39
N GLY A 247 -63.79 105.86 60.21
CA GLY A 247 -64.01 107.21 59.68
C GLY A 247 -65.51 107.53 59.50
N PHE A 248 -66.28 106.61 58.91
CA PHE A 248 -67.73 106.73 58.77
C PHE A 248 -68.46 106.69 60.12
N TYR A 249 -68.05 105.79 61.03
CA TYR A 249 -68.61 105.73 62.40
C TYR A 249 -68.39 107.05 63.17
N ARG A 250 -67.27 107.74 62.93
CA ARG A 250 -66.96 109.04 63.54
C ARG A 250 -67.74 110.20 62.93
N PHE A 251 -68.21 110.07 61.69
CA PHE A 251 -69.04 111.07 61.02
C PHE A 251 -70.54 110.93 61.35
N TRP A 252 -70.96 109.80 61.93
CA TRP A 252 -72.35 109.51 62.34
C TRP A 252 -72.60 109.73 63.84
N LYS A 253 -71.65 110.32 64.56
CA LYS A 253 -71.79 110.78 65.95
C LYS A 253 -71.75 112.30 65.98
#